data_AF-A0A7J8WSE4-F1
#
_entry.id   AF-A0A7J8WSE4-F1
#
_cell.length_a   1.000
_cell.length_b   1.000
_cell.length_c   1.000
_cell.angle_alpha   90.00
_cell.angle_beta   90.00
_cell.angle_gamma   90.00
#
_symmetry.space_group_name_H-M   'P 1'
#
loop_
_entity.id
_entity.type
_entity.pdbx_description
1 polymer ?
#
loop_
_entity_poly.entity_id
_entity_poly.type
_entity_poly.pdbx_seq_one_letter_code
_entity_poly.pdbx_strand_id
1 'polypeptide(L)'
;MHETHPGVQDMACDTFLKIVQKCKRKFVIVQVGENEPFVSELLSALATTVADLEPHQIHSFYESVGHMIQAESDPNKRDEYLQRLMELPNQKWGEIIGQARQSVDFLKDQDVIRTVLNILQTNTSVASSLGTHFLSQISLIFLDMLNVYRMYSELISSSIAEGGPYASKTSYVKLLRSVKRETLKLIETFLDKAEDQPQIGKQFVPPMMDPVLGDYARNLPDARESEVLSLFATIINKYKVAMIDDVPRLFEAVFQCTLEMITKNFEDYPEHRLKFFSLLRAIATHCFAALIRLSSQQLKLVMDSIIWAFRHTERNIAETGLNLLLEMLKNFQASEFCNQFYRTYFLSIEQEIFAVLTDTFHKPGFKLHVLVLQHLFCLVECGLLTEPLWDAATVPYPYPNNGMFVREYTIKLLSTSFPNMTAAEVTQFVNGLFDSRNDLSTFKNHIRDFLVQSKEFSAQDNKDLYAEEAALQRERERQRMLSIPGLIAPNEIQDEMLDS
;
A
#
# COMPACT_ATOMS: atom_id res chain seq x y z
N MET A 1 -34.09 12.35 -0.36
CA MET A 1 -32.83 12.91 0.20
C MET A 1 -33.03 14.27 0.89
N HIS A 2 -34.27 14.79 0.96
CA HIS A 2 -34.61 16.08 1.59
C HIS A 2 -35.18 15.95 3.01
N GLU A 3 -35.20 14.74 3.58
CA GLU A 3 -35.72 14.51 4.92
C GLU A 3 -34.73 15.07 5.95
N THR A 4 -35.23 15.85 6.90
CA THR A 4 -34.41 16.55 7.90
C THR A 4 -34.09 15.69 9.12
N HIS A 5 -34.74 14.53 9.25
CA HIS A 5 -34.49 13.63 10.36
C HIS A 5 -33.04 13.11 10.36
N PRO A 6 -32.30 13.24 11.47
CA PRO A 6 -30.91 12.78 11.57
C PRO A 6 -30.73 11.34 11.11
N GLY A 7 -29.71 11.10 10.28
CA GLY A 7 -29.36 9.78 9.74
C GLY A 7 -30.23 9.26 8.60
N VAL A 8 -31.38 9.89 8.28
CA VAL A 8 -32.22 9.43 7.16
C VAL A 8 -31.57 9.75 5.81
N GLN A 9 -30.90 10.89 5.69
CA GLN A 9 -30.15 11.25 4.48
C GLN A 9 -28.96 10.32 4.24
N ASP A 10 -28.22 9.98 5.30
CA ASP A 10 -27.12 9.00 5.23
C ASP A 10 -27.63 7.62 4.78
N MET A 11 -28.71 7.13 5.42
CA MET A 11 -29.34 5.88 5.04
C MET A 11 -29.85 5.90 3.59
N ALA A 12 -30.39 7.02 3.13
CA ALA A 12 -30.84 7.17 1.75
C ALA A 12 -29.68 7.09 0.75
N CYS A 13 -28.55 7.75 1.02
CA CYS A 13 -27.36 7.71 0.17
C CYS A 13 -26.73 6.32 0.16
N ASP A 14 -26.59 5.67 1.32
CA ASP A 14 -26.06 4.31 1.43
C ASP A 14 -26.93 3.28 0.72
N THR A 15 -28.25 3.40 0.86
CA THR A 15 -29.21 2.51 0.19
C THR A 15 -29.16 2.73 -1.32
N PHE A 16 -29.08 4.00 -1.74
CA PHE A 16 -28.95 4.34 -3.15
C PHE A 16 -27.67 3.72 -3.75
N LEU A 17 -26.51 3.90 -3.12
CA LEU A 17 -25.26 3.30 -3.57
C LEU A 17 -25.36 1.77 -3.72
N LYS A 18 -25.92 1.08 -2.72
CA LYS A 18 -26.11 -0.38 -2.75
C LYS A 18 -27.01 -0.84 -3.89
N ILE A 19 -28.13 -0.13 -4.13
CA ILE A 19 -29.03 -0.43 -5.24
C ILE A 19 -28.29 -0.23 -6.56
N VAL A 20 -27.56 0.88 -6.71
CA VAL A 20 -26.85 1.17 -7.96
C VAL A 20 -25.76 0.16 -8.24
N GLN A 21 -24.96 -0.22 -7.25
CA GLN A 21 -23.90 -1.21 -7.43
C GLN A 21 -24.42 -2.55 -7.97
N LYS A 22 -25.63 -2.96 -7.58
CA LYS A 22 -26.25 -4.21 -8.04
C LYS A 22 -27.10 -4.04 -9.32
N CYS A 23 -27.65 -2.85 -9.56
CA CYS A 23 -28.62 -2.61 -10.64
C CYS A 23 -28.17 -1.59 -11.70
N LYS A 24 -26.89 -1.17 -11.71
CA LYS A 24 -26.33 -0.08 -12.55
C LYS A 24 -26.80 -0.08 -14.01
N ARG A 25 -26.88 -1.26 -14.65
CA ARG A 25 -27.31 -1.41 -16.06
C ARG A 25 -28.76 -0.98 -16.30
N LYS A 26 -29.64 -1.09 -15.30
CA LYS A 26 -31.05 -0.70 -15.43
C LYS A 26 -31.24 0.82 -15.52
N PHE A 27 -30.27 1.60 -15.03
CA PHE A 27 -30.35 3.07 -15.01
C PHE A 27 -29.94 3.73 -16.33
N VAL A 28 -29.17 3.02 -17.17
CA VAL A 28 -28.65 3.52 -18.46
C VAL A 28 -29.46 3.05 -19.66
N ILE A 29 -30.42 2.13 -19.47
CA ILE A 29 -31.35 1.71 -20.52
C ILE A 29 -32.71 2.39 -20.33
N VAL A 30 -33.41 2.61 -21.45
CA VAL A 30 -34.81 3.08 -21.41
C VAL A 30 -35.70 1.93 -20.93
N GLN A 31 -36.42 2.15 -19.84
CA GLN A 31 -37.36 1.17 -19.30
C GLN A 31 -38.72 1.25 -20.02
N VAL A 32 -39.50 0.17 -19.92
CA VAL A 32 -40.84 0.11 -20.53
C VAL A 32 -41.74 1.19 -19.91
N GLY A 33 -42.26 2.08 -20.76
CA GLY A 33 -43.13 3.19 -20.33
C GLY A 33 -42.40 4.52 -20.11
N GLU A 34 -41.06 4.53 -20.17
CA GLU A 34 -40.24 5.73 -20.04
C GLU A 34 -39.77 6.26 -21.39
N ASN A 35 -39.49 7.56 -21.45
CA ASN A 35 -39.03 8.23 -22.69
C ASN A 35 -37.51 8.30 -22.81
N GLU A 36 -36.78 8.26 -21.68
CA GLU A 36 -35.32 8.34 -21.63
C GLU A 36 -34.77 7.46 -20.50
N PRO A 37 -33.45 7.15 -20.49
CA PRO A 37 -32.83 6.45 -19.37
C PRO A 37 -32.91 7.28 -18.08
N PHE A 38 -33.16 6.63 -16.94
CA PHE A 38 -33.28 7.32 -15.64
C PHE A 38 -32.04 8.13 -15.27
N VAL A 39 -30.84 7.69 -15.67
CA VAL A 39 -29.61 8.46 -15.43
C VAL A 39 -29.67 9.86 -16.08
N SER A 40 -30.31 10.00 -17.24
CA SER A 40 -30.47 11.29 -17.92
C SER A 40 -31.42 12.21 -17.15
N GLU A 41 -32.55 11.69 -16.66
CA GLU A 41 -33.47 12.47 -15.81
C GLU A 41 -32.78 12.91 -14.52
N LEU A 42 -32.07 11.98 -13.86
CA LEU A 42 -31.34 12.24 -12.62
C LEU A 42 -30.30 13.34 -12.79
N LEU A 43 -29.54 13.33 -13.89
CA LEU A 43 -28.54 14.35 -14.19
C LEU A 43 -29.18 15.72 -14.48
N SER A 44 -30.37 15.77 -15.09
CA SER A 44 -31.13 17.02 -15.27
C SER A 44 -31.61 17.61 -13.93
N ALA A 45 -31.98 16.74 -12.99
CA ALA A 45 -32.46 17.13 -11.66
C ALA A 45 -31.33 17.28 -10.62
N LEU A 46 -30.07 17.07 -11.00
CA LEU A 46 -28.92 16.92 -10.07
C LEU A 46 -28.86 18.01 -9.00
N ALA A 47 -28.90 19.28 -9.41
CA ALA A 47 -28.83 20.43 -8.51
C ALA A 47 -29.95 20.43 -7.46
N THR A 48 -31.16 20.00 -7.85
CA THR A 48 -32.28 19.89 -6.92
C THR A 48 -32.13 18.69 -6.00
N THR A 49 -31.67 17.53 -6.51
CA THR A 49 -31.54 16.30 -5.72
C THR A 49 -30.52 16.42 -4.58
N VAL A 50 -29.41 17.13 -4.82
CA VAL A 50 -28.32 17.26 -3.84
C VAL A 50 -28.39 18.51 -2.96
N ALA A 51 -29.41 19.35 -3.14
CA ALA A 51 -29.49 20.68 -2.52
C ALA A 51 -29.41 20.69 -0.99
N ASP A 52 -29.98 19.67 -0.34
CA ASP A 52 -30.07 19.56 1.12
C ASP A 52 -29.06 18.55 1.71
N LEU A 53 -28.15 18.02 0.88
CA LEU A 53 -27.18 17.01 1.30
C LEU A 53 -25.92 17.65 1.90
N GLU A 54 -25.37 16.99 2.93
CA GLU A 54 -24.06 17.33 3.47
C GLU A 54 -22.92 16.84 2.56
N PRO A 55 -21.70 17.41 2.65
CA PRO A 55 -20.61 17.08 1.72
C PRO A 55 -20.31 15.59 1.56
N HIS A 56 -20.26 14.81 2.65
CA HIS A 56 -19.99 13.37 2.54
C HIS A 56 -21.13 12.60 1.86
N GLN A 57 -22.37 13.06 2.01
CA GLN A 57 -23.54 12.50 1.31
C GLN A 57 -23.49 12.84 -0.18
N ILE A 58 -23.07 14.06 -0.53
CA ILE A 58 -22.83 14.46 -1.93
C ILE A 58 -21.76 13.55 -2.54
N HIS A 59 -20.65 13.30 -1.86
CA HIS A 59 -19.59 12.41 -2.36
C HIS A 59 -20.12 10.99 -2.64
N SER A 60 -20.89 10.41 -1.71
CA SER A 60 -21.53 9.09 -1.87
C SER A 60 -22.55 9.06 -3.01
N PHE A 61 -23.33 10.13 -3.17
CA PHE A 61 -24.27 10.29 -4.28
C PHE A 61 -23.54 10.31 -5.63
N TYR A 62 -22.48 11.11 -5.76
CA TYR A 62 -21.68 11.20 -6.98
C TYR A 62 -20.99 9.87 -7.32
N GLU A 63 -20.50 9.12 -6.32
CA GLU A 63 -19.98 7.75 -6.50
C GLU A 63 -21.06 6.81 -7.05
N SER A 64 -22.28 6.91 -6.51
CA SER A 64 -23.43 6.12 -6.99
C SER A 64 -23.71 6.42 -8.46
N VAL A 65 -23.84 7.69 -8.85
CA VAL A 65 -24.09 8.06 -10.25
C VAL A 65 -22.91 7.66 -11.15
N GLY A 66 -21.67 7.75 -10.66
CA GLY A 66 -20.49 7.25 -11.37
C GLY A 66 -20.59 5.77 -11.72
N HIS A 67 -21.12 4.92 -10.83
CA HIS A 67 -21.38 3.51 -11.14
C HIS A 67 -22.47 3.31 -12.21
N MET A 68 -23.48 4.18 -12.28
CA MET A 68 -24.47 4.15 -13.37
C MET A 68 -23.78 4.46 -14.70
N ILE A 69 -23.06 5.57 -14.76
CA ILE A 69 -22.37 6.04 -15.98
C ILE A 69 -21.34 5.01 -16.46
N GLN A 70 -20.65 4.33 -15.54
CA GLN A 70 -19.73 3.23 -15.86
C GLN A 70 -20.42 2.11 -16.69
N ALA A 71 -21.71 1.86 -16.44
CA ALA A 71 -22.46 0.81 -17.09
C ALA A 71 -22.97 1.20 -18.50
N GLU A 72 -22.84 2.47 -18.90
CA GLU A 72 -23.19 2.91 -20.25
C GLU A 72 -22.19 2.35 -21.27
N SER A 73 -22.75 1.72 -22.29
CA SER A 73 -22.03 1.03 -23.36
C SER A 73 -21.61 1.96 -24.49
N ASP A 74 -22.38 3.02 -24.77
CA ASP A 74 -22.07 4.02 -25.79
C ASP A 74 -21.06 5.03 -25.24
N PRO A 75 -19.82 5.08 -25.77
CA PRO A 75 -18.80 6.01 -25.28
C PRO A 75 -19.22 7.48 -25.36
N ASN A 76 -19.96 7.88 -26.39
CA ASN A 76 -20.35 9.28 -26.57
C ASN A 76 -21.37 9.71 -25.51
N LYS A 77 -22.35 8.84 -25.21
CA LYS A 77 -23.33 9.08 -24.14
C LYS A 77 -22.67 9.06 -22.77
N ARG A 78 -21.75 8.12 -22.55
CA ARG A 78 -20.99 8.05 -21.29
C ARG A 78 -20.22 9.33 -21.04
N ASP A 79 -19.57 9.88 -22.06
CA ASP A 79 -18.84 11.15 -21.96
C ASP A 79 -19.79 12.33 -21.74
N GLU A 80 -20.96 12.36 -22.39
CA GLU A 80 -22.00 13.37 -22.15
C GLU A 80 -22.55 13.31 -20.72
N TYR A 81 -22.85 12.12 -20.21
CA TYR A 81 -23.29 11.92 -18.83
C TYR A 81 -22.23 12.33 -17.81
N LEU A 82 -20.95 12.02 -18.07
CA LEU A 82 -19.85 12.46 -17.21
C LEU A 82 -19.74 13.99 -17.19
N GLN A 83 -19.86 14.66 -18.35
CA GLN A 83 -19.84 16.12 -18.42
C GLN A 83 -20.97 16.75 -17.59
N ARG A 84 -22.19 16.21 -17.68
CA ARG A 84 -23.34 16.68 -16.90
C ARG A 84 -23.18 16.41 -15.40
N LEU A 85 -22.67 15.23 -15.03
CA LEU A 85 -22.41 14.91 -13.62
C LEU A 85 -21.40 15.90 -13.02
N MET A 86 -20.33 16.22 -13.75
CA MET A 86 -19.25 17.07 -13.26
C MET A 86 -19.47 18.56 -13.52
N GLU A 87 -20.63 18.96 -14.06
CA GLU A 87 -20.90 20.36 -14.41
C GLU A 87 -20.77 21.30 -13.20
N LEU A 88 -21.45 21.01 -12.09
CA LEU A 88 -21.42 21.88 -10.90
C LEU A 88 -20.02 21.98 -10.26
N PRO A 89 -19.29 20.87 -10.01
CA PRO A 89 -17.92 20.95 -9.53
C PRO A 89 -16.98 21.67 -10.51
N ASN A 90 -17.12 21.46 -11.82
CA ASN A 90 -16.26 22.06 -12.83
C ASN A 90 -16.49 23.56 -12.98
N GLN A 91 -17.75 24.02 -12.95
CA GLN A 91 -18.07 25.44 -12.93
C GLN A 91 -17.42 26.10 -11.71
N LYS A 92 -17.59 25.50 -10.53
CA LYS A 92 -17.01 26.08 -9.30
C LYS A 92 -15.49 26.06 -9.29
N TRP A 93 -14.88 24.99 -9.79
CA TRP A 93 -13.43 24.89 -9.99
C TRP A 93 -12.94 26.00 -10.94
N GLY A 94 -13.59 26.17 -12.09
CA GLY A 94 -13.25 27.19 -13.07
C GLY A 94 -13.33 28.62 -12.51
N GLU A 95 -14.35 28.92 -11.70
CA GLU A 95 -14.45 30.21 -10.98
C GLU A 95 -13.27 30.43 -10.04
N ILE A 96 -12.92 29.43 -9.22
CA ILE A 96 -11.83 29.52 -8.23
C ILE A 96 -10.49 29.72 -8.95
N ILE A 97 -10.20 28.92 -9.97
CA ILE A 97 -8.97 29.03 -10.75
C ILE A 97 -8.92 30.38 -11.50
N GLY A 98 -10.05 30.84 -12.03
CA GLY A 98 -10.16 32.15 -12.68
C GLY A 98 -9.82 33.31 -11.74
N GLN A 99 -10.28 33.26 -10.49
CA GLN A 99 -9.94 34.27 -9.47
C GLN A 99 -8.50 34.14 -8.97
N ALA A 100 -8.01 32.91 -8.78
CA ALA A 100 -6.63 32.64 -8.37
C ALA A 100 -5.59 33.17 -9.36
N ARG A 101 -5.90 33.18 -10.67
CA ARG A 101 -5.05 33.78 -11.71
C ARG A 101 -4.93 35.30 -11.57
N GLN A 102 -5.91 35.97 -10.97
CA GLN A 102 -5.87 37.41 -10.72
C GLN A 102 -5.17 37.73 -9.40
N SER A 103 -5.45 36.94 -8.36
CA SER A 103 -4.79 37.05 -7.06
C SER A 103 -4.67 35.70 -6.38
N VAL A 104 -3.43 35.27 -6.16
CA VAL A 104 -3.10 34.01 -5.46
C VAL A 104 -3.57 34.05 -3.99
N ASP A 105 -3.74 35.24 -3.41
CA ASP A 105 -4.26 35.39 -2.05
C ASP A 105 -5.68 34.87 -1.89
N PHE A 106 -6.47 34.81 -2.97
CA PHE A 106 -7.80 34.21 -2.96
C PHE A 106 -7.77 32.74 -2.49
N LEU A 107 -6.73 31.99 -2.85
CA LEU A 107 -6.58 30.59 -2.45
C LEU A 107 -6.19 30.42 -0.97
N LYS A 108 -5.84 31.49 -0.26
CA LYS A 108 -5.51 31.47 1.18
C LYS A 108 -6.74 31.56 2.07
N ASP A 109 -7.90 31.92 1.51
CA ASP A 109 -9.15 31.99 2.25
C ASP A 109 -9.63 30.58 2.68
N GLN A 110 -10.02 30.43 3.94
CA GLN A 110 -10.35 29.12 4.50
C GLN A 110 -11.59 28.48 3.86
N ASP A 111 -12.57 29.28 3.45
CA ASP A 111 -13.79 28.77 2.82
C ASP A 111 -13.50 28.36 1.37
N VAL A 112 -12.61 29.07 0.69
CA VAL A 112 -12.08 28.65 -0.61
C VAL A 112 -11.31 27.33 -0.50
N ILE A 113 -10.43 27.17 0.50
CA ILE A 113 -9.68 25.92 0.70
C ILE A 113 -10.64 24.74 0.98
N ARG A 114 -11.69 24.94 1.79
CA ARG A 114 -12.72 23.91 2.03
C ARG A 114 -13.49 23.56 0.76
N THR A 115 -13.81 24.56 -0.06
CA THR A 115 -14.50 24.35 -1.34
C THR A 115 -13.63 23.53 -2.30
N VAL A 116 -12.34 23.88 -2.42
CA VAL A 116 -11.35 23.12 -3.20
C VAL A 116 -11.28 21.67 -2.70
N LEU A 117 -11.21 21.46 -1.39
CA LEU A 117 -11.17 20.12 -0.81
C LEU A 117 -12.42 19.30 -1.19
N ASN A 118 -13.62 19.87 -1.05
CA ASN A 118 -14.87 19.18 -1.39
C ASN A 118 -14.94 18.84 -2.89
N ILE A 119 -14.48 19.72 -3.77
CA ILE A 119 -14.41 19.45 -5.22
C ILE A 119 -13.51 18.25 -5.49
N LEU A 120 -12.32 18.20 -4.88
CA LEU A 120 -11.39 17.08 -5.06
C LEU A 120 -11.96 15.77 -4.51
N GLN A 121 -12.60 15.80 -3.33
CA GLN A 121 -13.27 14.62 -2.74
C GLN A 121 -14.39 14.09 -3.62
N THR A 122 -15.19 14.99 -4.21
CA THR A 122 -16.23 14.62 -5.19
C THR A 122 -15.60 13.94 -6.42
N ASN A 123 -14.50 14.50 -6.95
CA ASN A 123 -13.77 13.88 -8.06
C ASN A 123 -13.21 12.51 -7.68
N THR A 124 -12.70 12.31 -6.46
CA THR A 124 -12.19 11.01 -5.99
C THR A 124 -13.30 9.95 -5.94
N SER A 125 -14.48 10.32 -5.46
CA SER A 125 -15.68 9.46 -5.45
C SER A 125 -16.17 9.08 -6.85
N VAL A 126 -16.04 9.98 -7.82
CA VAL A 126 -16.38 9.68 -9.22
C VAL A 126 -15.30 8.81 -9.88
N ALA A 127 -14.02 9.08 -9.60
CA ALA A 127 -12.90 8.29 -10.09
C ALA A 127 -12.93 6.83 -9.58
N SER A 128 -13.33 6.61 -8.32
CA SER A 128 -13.42 5.28 -7.71
C SER A 128 -14.42 4.37 -8.43
N SER A 129 -15.51 4.95 -8.92
CA SER A 129 -16.64 4.24 -9.53
C SER A 129 -16.52 4.10 -11.06
N LEU A 130 -15.97 5.10 -11.76
CA LEU A 130 -15.84 5.09 -13.22
C LEU A 130 -14.57 4.39 -13.76
N GLY A 131 -13.48 4.40 -12.99
CA GLY A 131 -12.17 3.91 -13.46
C GLY A 131 -11.67 4.66 -14.69
N THR A 132 -11.27 3.93 -15.75
CA THR A 132 -10.67 4.51 -16.96
C THR A 132 -11.52 5.59 -17.61
N HIS A 133 -12.85 5.50 -17.50
CA HIS A 133 -13.78 6.43 -18.13
C HIS A 133 -13.76 7.82 -17.48
N PHE A 134 -13.09 7.97 -16.33
CA PHE A 134 -12.82 9.26 -15.70
C PHE A 134 -11.68 10.06 -16.38
N LEU A 135 -10.98 9.47 -17.35
CA LEU A 135 -9.79 10.07 -17.99
C LEU A 135 -10.02 11.48 -18.53
N SER A 136 -11.17 11.73 -19.18
CA SER A 136 -11.50 13.04 -19.75
C SER A 136 -11.63 14.12 -18.66
N GLN A 137 -12.28 13.78 -17.54
CA GLN A 137 -12.47 14.67 -16.41
C GLN A 137 -11.16 14.95 -15.66
N ILE A 138 -10.37 13.93 -15.31
CA ILE A 138 -9.11 14.18 -14.61
C ILE A 138 -8.14 14.97 -15.49
N SER A 139 -8.09 14.70 -16.80
CA SER A 139 -7.24 15.43 -17.74
C SER A 139 -7.59 16.92 -17.80
N LEU A 140 -8.88 17.26 -17.66
CA LEU A 140 -9.36 18.65 -17.66
C LEU A 140 -8.79 19.46 -16.47
N ILE A 141 -8.76 18.87 -15.28
CA ILE A 141 -8.36 19.57 -14.05
C ILE A 141 -6.90 19.35 -13.64
N PHE A 142 -6.20 18.38 -14.23
CA PHE A 142 -4.93 17.86 -13.75
C PHE A 142 -3.84 18.91 -13.53
N LEU A 143 -3.57 19.74 -14.54
CA LEU A 143 -2.48 20.74 -14.45
C LEU A 143 -2.80 21.85 -13.45
N ASP A 144 -4.04 22.34 -13.43
CA ASP A 144 -4.48 23.33 -12.44
C ASP A 144 -4.42 22.74 -11.03
N MET A 145 -4.79 21.47 -10.86
CA MET A 145 -4.69 20.75 -9.58
C MET A 145 -3.25 20.64 -9.09
N LEU A 146 -2.28 20.34 -9.97
CA LEU A 146 -0.85 20.34 -9.61
C LEU A 146 -0.34 21.74 -9.22
N ASN A 147 -0.83 22.80 -9.87
CA ASN A 147 -0.48 24.17 -9.51
C ASN A 147 -1.00 24.55 -8.11
N VAL A 148 -2.25 24.17 -7.80
CA VAL A 148 -2.84 24.36 -6.46
C VAL A 148 -2.06 23.55 -5.41
N TYR A 149 -1.72 22.29 -5.71
CA TYR A 149 -0.89 21.45 -4.83
C TYR A 149 0.45 22.12 -4.50
N ARG A 150 1.14 22.63 -5.52
CA ARG A 150 2.44 23.30 -5.36
C ARG A 150 2.31 24.57 -4.51
N MET A 151 1.34 25.43 -4.82
CA MET A 151 1.11 26.68 -4.07
C MET A 151 0.81 26.39 -2.59
N TYR A 152 -0.06 25.42 -2.31
CA TYR A 152 -0.36 25.03 -0.93
C TYR A 152 0.84 24.40 -0.23
N SER A 153 1.69 23.68 -0.95
CA SER A 153 2.94 23.18 -0.39
C SER A 153 3.88 24.31 0.03
N GLU A 154 4.11 25.28 -0.85
CA GLU A 154 4.94 26.45 -0.57
C GLU A 154 4.39 27.23 0.63
N LEU A 155 3.06 27.39 0.71
CA LEU A 155 2.39 28.07 1.81
C LEU A 155 2.50 27.33 3.14
N ILE A 156 2.40 26.00 3.14
CA ILE A 156 2.63 25.16 4.32
C ILE A 156 4.06 25.36 4.83
N SER A 157 5.04 25.28 3.93
CA SER A 157 6.45 25.41 4.27
C SER A 157 6.78 26.80 4.84
N SER A 158 6.26 27.88 4.25
CA SER A 158 6.40 29.23 4.81
C SER A 158 5.71 29.36 6.17
N SER A 159 4.49 28.82 6.32
CA SER A 159 3.75 28.87 7.58
C SER A 159 4.48 28.13 8.71
N ILE A 160 5.13 26.99 8.40
CA ILE A 160 5.92 26.23 9.37
C ILE A 160 7.21 26.94 9.74
N ALA A 161 7.89 27.56 8.76
CA ALA A 161 9.12 28.31 9.00
C ALA A 161 8.89 29.54 9.89
N GLU A 162 7.74 30.22 9.73
CA GLU A 162 7.41 31.44 10.46
C GLU A 162 6.69 31.18 11.80
N GLY A 163 5.87 30.12 11.90
CA GLY A 163 4.90 29.93 12.99
C GLY A 163 5.41 29.20 14.25
N GLY A 164 6.71 28.94 14.38
CA GLY A 164 7.30 28.26 15.53
C GLY A 164 6.94 26.77 15.68
N PRO A 165 7.20 26.14 16.84
CA PRO A 165 7.19 24.67 17.01
C PRO A 165 5.84 23.96 16.78
N TYR A 166 4.73 24.71 16.81
CA TYR A 166 3.37 24.15 16.68
C TYR A 166 2.66 24.55 15.39
N ALA A 167 3.36 25.26 14.49
CA ALA A 167 2.81 25.73 13.22
C ALA A 167 2.18 24.59 12.39
N SER A 168 2.86 23.44 12.33
CA SER A 168 2.41 22.24 11.61
C SER A 168 1.09 21.67 12.14
N LYS A 169 0.71 22.02 13.38
CA LYS A 169 -0.50 21.53 14.06
C LYS A 169 -1.68 22.50 14.00
N THR A 170 -1.49 23.69 13.45
CA THR A 170 -2.56 24.69 13.30
C THR A 170 -3.68 24.19 12.38
N SER A 171 -4.92 24.64 12.62
CA SER A 171 -6.07 24.26 11.79
C SER A 171 -5.88 24.66 10.32
N TYR A 172 -5.25 25.81 10.08
CA TYR A 172 -4.95 26.32 8.76
C TYR A 172 -3.98 25.41 7.98
N VAL A 173 -2.83 25.06 8.57
CA VAL A 173 -1.87 24.14 7.92
C VAL A 173 -2.50 22.76 7.72
N LYS A 174 -3.26 22.25 8.69
CA LYS A 174 -3.98 20.98 8.53
C LYS A 174 -4.96 21.00 7.35
N LEU A 175 -5.66 22.11 7.13
CA LEU A 175 -6.61 22.25 6.03
C LEU A 175 -5.89 22.27 4.67
N LEU A 176 -4.79 23.02 4.54
CA LEU A 176 -3.94 23.00 3.34
C LEU A 176 -3.39 21.59 3.04
N ARG A 177 -2.93 20.88 4.08
CA ARG A 177 -2.47 19.49 3.97
C ARG A 177 -3.58 18.55 3.52
N SER A 178 -4.81 18.73 3.98
CA SER A 178 -5.95 17.94 3.52
C SER A 178 -6.18 18.08 2.01
N VAL A 179 -6.03 19.28 1.44
CA VAL A 179 -6.10 19.45 -0.03
C VAL A 179 -4.96 18.74 -0.75
N LYS A 180 -3.72 18.84 -0.23
CA LYS A 180 -2.57 18.11 -0.80
C LYS A 180 -2.81 16.61 -0.79
N ARG A 181 -3.26 16.06 0.33
CA ARG A 181 -3.56 14.63 0.46
C ARG A 181 -4.66 14.18 -0.47
N GLU A 182 -5.76 14.95 -0.57
CA GLU A 182 -6.86 14.60 -1.47
C GLU A 182 -6.45 14.67 -2.95
N THR A 183 -5.60 15.63 -3.32
CA THR A 183 -5.01 15.70 -4.66
C THR A 183 -4.25 14.41 -5.00
N LEU A 184 -3.39 13.93 -4.08
CA LEU A 184 -2.63 12.70 -4.28
C LEU A 184 -3.56 11.48 -4.32
N LYS A 185 -4.55 11.43 -3.44
CA LYS A 185 -5.55 10.36 -3.39
C LYS A 185 -6.38 10.29 -4.66
N LEU A 186 -6.78 11.42 -5.23
CA LEU A 186 -7.50 11.48 -6.51
C LEU A 186 -6.67 10.87 -7.64
N ILE A 187 -5.40 11.29 -7.77
CA ILE A 187 -4.49 10.75 -8.79
C ILE A 187 -4.28 9.25 -8.55
N GLU A 188 -4.02 8.84 -7.32
CA GLU A 188 -3.80 7.44 -6.94
C GLU A 188 -5.03 6.58 -7.27
N THR A 189 -6.22 7.04 -6.89
CA THR A 189 -7.51 6.35 -7.14
C THR A 189 -7.74 6.18 -8.63
N PHE A 190 -7.54 7.24 -9.43
CA PHE A 190 -7.70 7.15 -10.86
C PHE A 190 -6.71 6.15 -11.49
N LEU A 191 -5.42 6.23 -11.16
CA LEU A 191 -4.41 5.34 -11.74
C LEU A 191 -4.57 3.88 -11.31
N ASP A 192 -5.04 3.62 -10.09
CA ASP A 192 -5.41 2.28 -9.63
C ASP A 192 -6.56 1.71 -10.47
N LYS A 193 -7.65 2.48 -10.62
CA LYS A 193 -8.90 2.05 -11.27
C LYS A 193 -8.88 2.11 -12.78
N ALA A 194 -8.00 2.90 -13.39
CA ALA A 194 -7.84 2.94 -14.83
C ALA A 194 -7.36 1.59 -15.38
N GLU A 195 -7.67 1.29 -16.62
CA GLU A 195 -7.10 0.13 -17.32
C GLU A 195 -5.57 0.28 -17.41
N ASP A 196 -4.87 -0.85 -17.45
CA ASP A 196 -3.41 -0.87 -17.61
C ASP A 196 -3.02 -0.47 -19.04
N GLN A 197 -2.98 0.85 -19.26
CA GLN A 197 -2.61 1.46 -20.54
C GLN A 197 -1.35 2.32 -20.33
N PRO A 198 -0.21 1.97 -20.95
CA PRO A 198 1.05 2.70 -20.75
C PRO A 198 0.99 4.19 -21.11
N GLN A 199 0.09 4.59 -22.01
CA GLN A 199 -0.08 5.99 -22.40
C GLN A 199 -0.62 6.85 -21.25
N ILE A 200 -1.48 6.29 -20.39
CA ILE A 200 -1.97 6.99 -19.20
C ILE A 200 -0.79 7.28 -18.26
N GLY A 201 0.06 6.29 -17.99
CA GLY A 201 1.27 6.49 -17.19
C GLY A 201 2.17 7.61 -17.76
N LYS A 202 2.42 7.59 -19.07
CA LYS A 202 3.22 8.63 -19.76
C LYS A 202 2.59 10.02 -19.72
N GLN A 203 1.26 10.13 -19.69
CA GLN A 203 0.56 11.40 -19.61
C GLN A 203 0.66 12.00 -18.21
N PHE A 204 0.50 11.20 -17.16
CA PHE A 204 0.36 11.70 -15.78
C PHE A 204 1.66 11.72 -14.98
N VAL A 205 2.55 10.73 -15.14
CA VAL A 205 3.76 10.59 -14.32
C VAL A 205 4.75 11.74 -14.52
N PRO A 206 5.21 12.07 -15.75
CA PRO A 206 6.23 13.10 -15.91
C PRO A 206 5.85 14.48 -15.35
N PRO A 207 4.62 15.00 -15.58
CA PRO A 207 4.22 16.30 -15.01
C PRO A 207 4.19 16.36 -13.48
N MET A 208 3.97 15.24 -12.78
CA MET A 208 3.94 15.22 -11.32
C MET A 208 5.32 15.01 -10.66
N MET A 209 6.35 14.62 -11.42
CA MET A 209 7.68 14.29 -10.84
C MET A 209 8.39 15.45 -10.13
N ASP A 210 8.20 16.71 -10.53
CA ASP A 210 8.76 17.84 -9.74
C ASP A 210 7.77 18.43 -8.74
N PRO A 211 6.50 18.72 -9.12
CA PRO A 211 5.53 19.31 -8.20
C PRO A 211 5.18 18.44 -6.99
N VAL A 212 5.28 17.10 -7.11
CA VAL A 212 4.96 16.16 -6.04
C VAL A 212 6.23 15.54 -5.44
N LEU A 213 7.02 14.85 -6.26
CA LEU A 213 8.18 14.10 -5.77
C LEU A 213 9.35 15.04 -5.40
N GLY A 214 9.63 16.05 -6.22
CA GLY A 214 10.61 17.10 -5.88
C GLY A 214 10.21 17.90 -4.64
N ASP A 215 8.91 18.20 -4.51
CA ASP A 215 8.34 18.86 -3.33
C ASP A 215 8.53 18.04 -2.04
N TYR A 216 8.24 16.74 -2.07
CA TYR A 216 8.45 15.83 -0.95
C TYR A 216 9.90 15.86 -0.44
N ALA A 217 10.87 15.79 -1.36
CA ALA A 217 12.29 15.77 -1.01
C ALA A 217 12.73 17.06 -0.30
N ARG A 218 12.27 18.22 -0.78
CA ARG A 218 12.64 19.56 -0.27
C ARG A 218 11.95 19.93 1.05
N ASN A 219 10.79 19.34 1.33
CA ASN A 219 10.01 19.68 2.51
C ASN A 219 10.61 19.14 3.81
N LEU A 220 10.31 19.83 4.91
CA LEU A 220 10.60 19.38 6.27
C LEU A 220 9.80 18.11 6.62
N PRO A 221 10.25 17.27 7.57
CA PRO A 221 9.55 16.05 7.97
C PRO A 221 8.05 16.21 8.22
N ASP A 222 7.64 17.26 8.95
CA ASP A 222 6.24 17.53 9.29
C ASP A 222 5.37 18.01 8.11
N ALA A 223 6.00 18.42 7.00
CA ALA A 223 5.34 18.87 5.78
C ALA A 223 5.31 17.82 4.66
N ARG A 224 5.95 16.66 4.86
CA ARG A 224 5.97 15.54 3.92
C ARG A 224 4.69 14.72 4.03
N GLU A 225 3.96 14.58 2.93
CA GLU A 225 2.74 13.78 2.88
C GLU A 225 3.02 12.30 2.58
N SER A 226 2.48 11.41 3.41
CA SER A 226 2.71 9.97 3.31
C SER A 226 2.11 9.41 2.01
N GLU A 227 1.04 10.02 1.50
CA GLU A 227 0.35 9.70 0.24
C GLU A 227 1.25 9.79 -1.00
N VAL A 228 2.36 10.54 -0.96
CA VAL A 228 3.34 10.53 -2.06
C VAL A 228 3.92 9.11 -2.23
N LEU A 229 4.20 8.43 -1.12
CA LEU A 229 4.77 7.09 -1.12
C LEU A 229 3.75 6.05 -1.62
N SER A 230 2.48 6.15 -1.23
CA SER A 230 1.43 5.24 -1.71
C SER A 230 1.13 5.45 -3.20
N LEU A 231 1.04 6.71 -3.65
CA LEU A 231 0.84 7.04 -5.05
C LEU A 231 1.91 6.38 -5.94
N PHE A 232 3.19 6.54 -5.60
CA PHE A 232 4.27 5.94 -6.38
C PHE A 232 4.34 4.41 -6.25
N ALA A 233 3.93 3.83 -5.11
CA ALA A 233 3.79 2.38 -4.99
C ALA A 233 2.70 1.86 -5.94
N THR A 234 1.56 2.54 -6.00
CA THR A 234 0.44 2.24 -6.90
C THR A 234 0.87 2.36 -8.37
N ILE A 235 1.57 3.42 -8.74
CA ILE A 235 2.13 3.62 -10.09
C ILE A 235 3.08 2.47 -10.48
N ILE A 236 3.98 2.06 -9.59
CA ILE A 236 4.93 0.96 -9.87
C ILE A 236 4.20 -0.38 -9.97
N ASN A 237 3.24 -0.66 -9.08
CA ASN A 237 2.44 -1.89 -9.17
C ASN A 237 1.64 -1.95 -10.48
N LYS A 238 1.17 -0.80 -10.97
CA LYS A 238 0.42 -0.68 -12.22
C LYS A 238 1.31 -0.89 -13.44
N TYR A 239 2.32 -0.05 -13.62
CA TYR A 239 3.11 0.01 -14.85
C TYR A 239 4.39 -0.82 -14.82
N LYS A 240 4.75 -1.37 -13.66
CA LYS A 240 5.82 -2.37 -13.46
C LYS A 240 7.13 -1.92 -14.10
N VAL A 241 7.71 -2.77 -14.95
CA VAL A 241 9.00 -2.55 -15.61
C VAL A 241 9.08 -1.27 -16.43
N ALA A 242 7.94 -0.69 -16.85
CA ALA A 242 7.93 0.60 -17.54
C ALA A 242 8.43 1.76 -16.66
N MET A 243 8.40 1.60 -15.33
CA MET A 243 8.89 2.58 -14.36
C MET A 243 10.38 2.45 -14.03
N ILE A 244 11.09 1.45 -14.58
CA ILE A 244 12.49 1.17 -14.20
C ILE A 244 13.39 2.39 -14.33
N ASP A 245 13.23 3.18 -15.40
CA ASP A 245 14.07 4.36 -15.67
C ASP A 245 13.76 5.53 -14.72
N ASP A 246 12.56 5.57 -14.12
CA ASP A 246 12.15 6.59 -13.15
C ASP A 246 12.53 6.24 -11.70
N VAL A 247 12.75 4.95 -11.40
CA VAL A 247 13.06 4.46 -10.04
C VAL A 247 14.27 5.15 -9.42
N PRO A 248 15.41 5.39 -10.10
CA PRO A 248 16.55 6.09 -9.50
C PRO A 248 16.19 7.47 -8.95
N ARG A 249 15.42 8.26 -9.72
CA ARG A 249 14.97 9.60 -9.32
C ARG A 249 13.99 9.55 -8.16
N LEU A 250 13.08 8.59 -8.17
CA LEU A 250 12.17 8.33 -7.07
C LEU A 250 12.94 7.97 -5.80
N PHE A 251 13.88 7.04 -5.89
CA PHE A 251 14.69 6.58 -4.76
C PHE A 251 15.51 7.73 -4.16
N GLU A 252 16.15 8.55 -4.99
CA GLU A 252 16.88 9.75 -4.54
C GLU A 252 16.00 10.74 -3.76
N ALA A 253 14.77 10.95 -4.23
CA ALA A 253 13.86 11.93 -3.64
C ALA A 253 13.23 11.47 -2.30
N VAL A 254 12.92 10.18 -2.16
CA VAL A 254 12.18 9.69 -0.97
C VAL A 254 13.01 8.84 -0.01
N PHE A 255 14.05 8.14 -0.47
CA PHE A 255 14.59 7.04 0.34
C PHE A 255 15.24 7.52 1.65
N GLN A 256 16.31 8.30 1.53
CA GLN A 256 17.10 8.76 2.68
C GLN A 256 16.26 9.62 3.62
N CYS A 257 15.50 10.56 3.03
CA CYS A 257 14.79 11.56 3.79
C CYS A 257 13.60 10.98 4.57
N THR A 258 12.94 9.92 4.05
CA THR A 258 11.93 9.17 4.78
C THR A 258 12.55 8.22 5.80
N LEU A 259 13.66 7.55 5.47
CA LEU A 259 14.34 6.65 6.39
C LEU A 259 14.75 7.36 7.69
N GLU A 260 15.33 8.55 7.57
CA GLU A 260 15.68 9.40 8.72
C GLU A 260 14.49 9.86 9.56
N MET A 261 13.28 9.88 8.99
CA MET A 261 12.06 10.19 9.75
C MET A 261 11.62 8.98 10.56
N ILE A 262 11.59 7.81 9.92
CA ILE A 262 10.90 6.64 10.48
C ILE A 262 11.75 5.83 11.45
N THR A 263 13.08 5.91 11.39
CA THR A 263 13.99 5.10 12.23
C THR A 263 14.39 5.76 13.55
N LYS A 264 13.98 7.01 13.80
CA LYS A 264 14.29 7.73 15.06
C LYS A 264 13.67 7.08 16.29
N ASN A 265 12.46 6.54 16.14
CA ASN A 265 11.73 5.81 17.16
C ASN A 265 10.69 4.89 16.49
N PHE A 266 9.90 4.16 17.28
CA PHE A 266 8.87 3.24 16.80
C PHE A 266 7.44 3.82 16.84
N GLU A 267 7.27 5.10 17.19
CA GLU A 267 5.96 5.73 17.42
C GLU A 267 5.60 6.77 16.33
N ASP A 268 6.52 7.64 15.94
CA ASP A 268 6.24 8.76 15.02
C ASP A 268 6.09 8.37 13.55
N TYR A 269 5.20 9.04 12.81
CA TYR A 269 4.99 8.82 11.36
C TYR A 269 4.62 7.35 10.98
N PRO A 270 3.61 6.72 11.62
CA PRO A 270 3.22 5.34 11.32
C PRO A 270 2.75 5.15 9.86
N GLU A 271 2.07 6.15 9.29
CA GLU A 271 1.65 6.10 7.88
C GLU A 271 2.84 6.12 6.92
N HIS A 272 3.86 6.94 7.19
CA HIS A 272 5.07 7.00 6.37
C HIS A 272 5.80 5.66 6.40
N ARG A 273 5.90 5.01 7.56
CA ARG A 273 6.50 3.67 7.69
C ARG A 273 5.82 2.67 6.77
N LEU A 274 4.50 2.53 6.90
CA LEU A 274 3.74 1.54 6.14
C LEU A 274 3.86 1.79 4.63
N LYS A 275 3.68 3.05 4.19
CA LYS A 275 3.73 3.39 2.77
C LYS A 275 5.15 3.35 2.20
N PHE A 276 6.17 3.65 2.99
CA PHE A 276 7.58 3.51 2.61
C PHE A 276 7.95 2.06 2.29
N PHE A 277 7.64 1.12 3.19
CA PHE A 277 7.93 -0.29 2.93
C PHE A 277 7.04 -0.88 1.83
N SER A 278 5.81 -0.38 1.66
CA SER A 278 4.97 -0.73 0.51
C SER A 278 5.59 -0.29 -0.82
N LEU A 279 6.16 0.91 -0.87
CA LEU A 279 6.89 1.42 -2.03
C LEU A 279 8.15 0.61 -2.33
N LEU A 280 8.98 0.33 -1.31
CA LEU A 280 10.16 -0.52 -1.47
C LEU A 280 9.80 -1.91 -1.97
N ARG A 281 8.70 -2.49 -1.46
CA ARG A 281 8.18 -3.77 -1.93
C ARG A 281 7.74 -3.70 -3.38
N ALA A 282 7.01 -2.67 -3.80
CA ALA A 282 6.64 -2.48 -5.21
C ALA A 282 7.87 -2.40 -6.13
N ILE A 283 8.90 -1.65 -5.71
CA ILE A 283 10.18 -1.55 -6.45
C ILE A 283 10.87 -2.92 -6.52
N ALA A 284 10.96 -3.65 -5.41
CA ALA A 284 11.59 -4.97 -5.37
C ALA A 284 10.86 -5.98 -6.26
N THR A 285 9.53 -6.01 -6.24
CA THR A 285 8.73 -6.96 -7.03
C THR A 285 8.78 -6.68 -8.53
N HIS A 286 8.74 -5.40 -8.93
CA HIS A 286 8.52 -5.06 -10.34
C HIS A 286 9.70 -4.40 -11.04
N CYS A 287 10.62 -3.82 -10.27
CA CYS A 287 11.75 -3.03 -10.77
C CYS A 287 13.08 -3.45 -10.13
N PHE A 288 13.25 -4.73 -9.80
CA PHE A 288 14.47 -5.25 -9.17
C PHE A 288 15.77 -4.86 -9.91
N ALA A 289 15.71 -4.77 -11.24
CA ALA A 289 16.82 -4.33 -12.08
C ALA A 289 17.36 -2.92 -11.72
N ALA A 290 16.52 -2.06 -11.13
CA ALA A 290 16.96 -0.77 -10.60
C ALA A 290 17.64 -0.91 -9.23
N LEU A 291 17.21 -1.84 -8.38
CA LEU A 291 17.81 -2.10 -7.07
C LEU A 291 19.21 -2.70 -7.16
N ILE A 292 19.46 -3.61 -8.13
CA ILE A 292 20.79 -4.20 -8.31
C ILE A 292 21.84 -3.19 -8.80
N ARG A 293 21.41 -2.04 -9.33
CA ARG A 293 22.30 -0.94 -9.74
C ARG A 293 22.67 -0.01 -8.59
N LEU A 294 22.09 -0.21 -7.40
CA LEU A 294 22.46 0.57 -6.21
C LEU A 294 23.91 0.28 -5.81
N SER A 295 24.57 1.29 -5.26
CA SER A 295 25.88 1.09 -4.63
C SER A 295 25.77 0.16 -3.41
N SER A 296 26.87 -0.49 -3.01
CA SER A 296 26.88 -1.36 -1.83
C SER A 296 26.45 -0.64 -0.55
N GLN A 297 26.71 0.67 -0.43
CA GLN A 297 26.26 1.48 0.70
C GLN A 297 24.74 1.68 0.70
N GLN A 298 24.16 1.98 -0.46
CA GLN A 298 22.70 2.13 -0.60
C GLN A 298 21.97 0.80 -0.38
N LEU A 299 22.48 -0.30 -0.94
CA LEU A 299 21.92 -1.63 -0.71
C LEU A 299 21.99 -2.02 0.77
N LYS A 300 23.09 -1.66 1.46
CA LYS A 300 23.18 -1.85 2.92
C LYS A 300 22.07 -1.08 3.65
N LEU A 301 21.83 0.19 3.32
CA LEU A 301 20.74 0.94 3.94
C LEU A 301 19.36 0.32 3.67
N VAL A 302 19.14 -0.23 2.47
CA VAL A 302 17.91 -0.98 2.15
C VAL A 302 17.78 -2.20 3.07
N MET A 303 18.83 -3.02 3.18
CA MET A 303 18.82 -4.21 4.03
C MET A 303 18.65 -3.86 5.52
N ASP A 304 19.33 -2.83 6.02
CA ASP A 304 19.19 -2.36 7.39
C ASP A 304 17.75 -1.87 7.65
N SER A 305 17.12 -1.18 6.68
CA SER A 305 15.73 -0.74 6.80
C SER A 305 14.73 -1.91 6.83
N ILE A 306 15.00 -2.98 6.07
CA ILE A 306 14.19 -4.21 6.08
C ILE A 306 14.30 -4.91 7.43
N ILE A 307 15.51 -5.01 7.99
CA ILE A 307 15.76 -5.55 9.33
C ILE A 307 15.01 -4.76 10.39
N TRP A 308 15.09 -3.43 10.32
CA TRP A 308 14.33 -2.56 11.19
C TRP A 308 12.82 -2.78 11.08
N ALA A 309 12.30 -2.95 9.85
CA ALA A 309 10.87 -3.18 9.61
C ALA A 309 10.35 -4.47 10.25
N PHE A 310 11.02 -5.61 10.03
CA PHE A 310 10.54 -6.88 10.58
C PHE A 310 10.76 -7.02 12.09
N ARG A 311 11.61 -6.18 12.69
CA ARG A 311 11.74 -6.02 14.16
C ARG A 311 10.67 -5.13 14.77
N HIS A 312 9.84 -4.47 13.97
CA HIS A 312 8.81 -3.56 14.46
C HIS A 312 7.73 -4.32 15.26
N THR A 313 7.17 -3.66 16.29
CA THR A 313 6.10 -4.23 17.12
C THR A 313 4.73 -4.18 16.43
N GLU A 314 4.48 -3.14 15.63
CA GLU A 314 3.31 -3.10 14.75
C GLU A 314 3.34 -4.20 13.68
N ARG A 315 2.37 -5.10 13.77
CA ARG A 315 2.19 -6.26 12.89
C ARG A 315 2.29 -5.93 11.39
N ASN A 316 1.58 -4.89 10.93
CA ASN A 316 1.51 -4.58 9.51
C ASN A 316 2.87 -4.18 8.94
N ILE A 317 3.68 -3.44 9.70
CA ILE A 317 5.03 -3.04 9.30
C ILE A 317 5.95 -4.27 9.29
N ALA A 318 5.88 -5.10 10.33
CA ALA A 318 6.68 -6.30 10.43
C ALA A 318 6.40 -7.30 9.30
N GLU A 319 5.13 -7.57 9.01
CA GLU A 319 4.71 -8.43 7.91
C GLU A 319 5.14 -7.85 6.55
N THR A 320 5.02 -6.54 6.35
CA THR A 320 5.49 -5.89 5.10
C THR A 320 7.01 -6.04 4.93
N GLY A 321 7.78 -5.85 6.01
CA GLY A 321 9.23 -6.04 6.03
C GLY A 321 9.64 -7.47 5.70
N LEU A 322 8.99 -8.48 6.28
CA LEU A 322 9.27 -9.90 5.99
C LEU A 322 8.91 -10.29 4.56
N ASN A 323 7.78 -9.78 4.03
CA ASN A 323 7.40 -10.01 2.64
C ASN A 323 8.40 -9.37 1.67
N LEU A 324 8.85 -8.14 1.96
CA LEU A 324 9.90 -7.47 1.19
C LEU A 324 11.22 -8.25 1.24
N LEU A 325 11.62 -8.75 2.42
CA LEU A 325 12.80 -9.59 2.56
C LEU A 325 12.70 -10.85 1.68
N LEU A 326 11.59 -11.58 1.75
CA LEU A 326 11.37 -12.78 0.93
C LEU A 326 11.46 -12.49 -0.58
N GLU A 327 10.90 -11.36 -1.01
CA GLU A 327 10.98 -10.92 -2.41
C GLU A 327 12.44 -10.64 -2.82
N MET A 328 13.18 -9.90 -1.99
CA MET A 328 14.60 -9.60 -2.20
C MET A 328 15.43 -10.88 -2.27
N LEU A 329 15.21 -11.83 -1.36
CA LEU A 329 15.90 -13.12 -1.36
C LEU A 329 15.66 -13.90 -2.67
N LYS A 330 14.41 -14.01 -3.12
CA LYS A 330 14.09 -14.70 -4.38
C LYS A 330 14.72 -14.02 -5.58
N ASN A 331 14.68 -12.69 -5.63
CA ASN A 331 15.23 -11.92 -6.73
C ASN A 331 16.77 -12.02 -6.79
N PHE A 332 17.47 -11.93 -5.66
CA PHE A 332 18.92 -12.11 -5.63
C PHE A 332 19.35 -13.55 -5.95
N GLN A 333 18.58 -14.55 -5.53
CA GLN A 333 18.84 -15.95 -5.90
C GLN A 333 18.82 -16.15 -7.41
N ALA A 334 17.94 -15.46 -8.13
CA ALA A 334 17.85 -15.53 -9.60
C ALA A 334 18.81 -14.57 -10.33
N SER A 335 19.62 -13.79 -9.61
CA SER A 335 20.48 -12.76 -10.18
C SER A 335 21.94 -13.21 -10.32
N GLU A 336 22.70 -12.50 -11.15
CA GLU A 336 24.17 -12.68 -11.27
C GLU A 336 24.92 -12.31 -9.99
N PHE A 337 24.30 -11.53 -9.10
CA PHE A 337 24.88 -11.11 -7.82
C PHE A 337 24.58 -12.06 -6.65
N CYS A 338 24.02 -13.25 -6.93
CA CYS A 338 23.62 -14.23 -5.91
C CYS A 338 24.73 -14.49 -4.87
N ASN A 339 25.90 -14.96 -5.30
CA ASN A 339 27.02 -15.25 -4.38
C ASN A 339 27.45 -14.01 -3.57
N GLN A 340 27.60 -12.85 -4.22
CA GLN A 340 28.03 -11.62 -3.56
C GLN A 340 27.04 -11.16 -2.48
N PHE A 341 25.74 -11.21 -2.80
CA PHE A 341 24.67 -10.82 -1.89
C PHE A 341 24.64 -11.75 -0.67
N TYR A 342 24.59 -13.06 -0.89
CA TYR A 342 24.49 -14.02 0.21
C TYR A 342 25.76 -14.11 1.04
N ARG A 343 26.96 -13.95 0.45
CA ARG A 343 28.20 -13.83 1.22
C ARG A 343 28.18 -12.67 2.21
N THR A 344 27.49 -11.58 1.86
CA THR A 344 27.41 -10.37 2.69
C THR A 344 26.29 -10.45 3.72
N TYR A 345 25.11 -10.92 3.34
CA TYR A 345 23.89 -10.77 4.15
C TYR A 345 23.34 -12.09 4.71
N PHE A 346 23.74 -13.28 4.26
CA PHE A 346 23.12 -14.54 4.67
C PHE A 346 23.10 -14.73 6.19
N LEU A 347 24.28 -14.69 6.82
CA LEU A 347 24.40 -14.95 8.26
C LEU A 347 23.70 -13.87 9.09
N SER A 348 23.77 -12.61 8.63
CA SER A 348 23.06 -11.51 9.28
C SER A 348 21.54 -11.73 9.20
N ILE A 349 21.00 -12.10 8.04
CA ILE A 349 19.56 -12.35 7.90
C ILE A 349 19.13 -13.52 8.78
N GLU A 350 19.88 -14.63 8.75
CA GLU A 350 19.59 -15.81 9.58
C GLU A 350 19.56 -15.45 11.08
N GLN A 351 20.59 -14.76 11.56
CA GLN A 351 20.69 -14.33 12.95
C GLN A 351 19.52 -13.42 13.35
N GLU A 352 19.20 -12.43 12.53
CA GLU A 352 18.14 -11.45 12.81
C GLU A 352 16.75 -12.11 12.79
N ILE A 353 16.51 -13.07 11.89
CA ILE A 353 15.24 -13.81 11.85
C ILE A 353 15.10 -14.71 13.06
N PHE A 354 16.15 -15.44 13.47
CA PHE A 354 16.08 -16.21 14.71
C PHE A 354 15.86 -15.30 15.92
N ALA A 355 16.55 -14.16 16.03
CA ALA A 355 16.36 -13.23 17.14
C ALA A 355 14.91 -12.76 17.27
N VAL A 356 14.25 -12.42 16.16
CA VAL A 356 12.84 -11.98 16.16
C VAL A 356 11.87 -13.14 16.35
N LEU A 357 12.13 -14.29 15.75
CA LEU A 357 11.32 -15.50 15.92
C LEU A 357 11.26 -15.95 17.40
N THR A 358 12.32 -15.68 18.14
CA THR A 358 12.44 -16.01 19.56
C THR A 358 11.97 -14.88 20.48
N ASP A 359 11.54 -13.75 19.92
CA ASP A 359 10.89 -12.68 20.67
C ASP A 359 9.37 -12.94 20.74
N THR A 360 8.84 -12.89 21.95
CA THR A 360 7.42 -13.12 22.23
C THR A 360 6.49 -12.04 21.67
N PHE A 361 7.01 -10.88 21.27
CA PHE A 361 6.23 -9.80 20.63
C PHE A 361 5.96 -10.04 19.14
N HIS A 362 6.71 -10.91 18.46
CA HIS A 362 6.64 -11.07 17.01
C HIS A 362 5.98 -12.37 16.55
N LYS A 363 5.28 -13.08 17.45
CA LYS A 363 4.51 -14.30 17.13
C LYS A 363 3.60 -14.17 15.90
N PRO A 364 2.90 -13.04 15.64
CA PRO A 364 2.06 -12.91 14.46
C PRO A 364 2.82 -13.10 13.13
N GLY A 365 4.13 -12.82 13.10
CA GLY A 365 5.00 -12.99 11.93
C GLY A 365 5.52 -14.41 11.71
N PHE A 366 5.19 -15.37 12.58
CA PHE A 366 5.75 -16.73 12.61
C PHE A 366 5.82 -17.40 11.23
N LYS A 367 4.71 -17.37 10.48
CA LYS A 367 4.66 -17.96 9.12
C LYS A 367 5.73 -17.39 8.20
N LEU A 368 5.92 -16.08 8.18
CA LEU A 368 6.86 -15.41 7.29
C LEU A 368 8.30 -15.65 7.74
N HIS A 369 8.58 -15.67 9.05
CA HIS A 369 9.91 -16.04 9.58
C HIS A 369 10.30 -17.46 9.15
N VAL A 370 9.37 -18.41 9.27
CA VAL A 370 9.57 -19.81 8.83
C VAL A 370 9.87 -19.87 7.33
N LEU A 371 9.14 -19.13 6.50
CA LEU A 371 9.39 -19.07 5.05
C LEU A 371 10.78 -18.50 4.73
N VAL A 372 11.23 -17.47 5.46
CA VAL A 372 12.57 -16.89 5.26
C VAL A 372 13.65 -17.92 5.62
N LEU A 373 13.54 -18.56 6.79
CA LEU A 373 14.49 -19.59 7.21
C LEU A 373 14.51 -20.77 6.24
N GLN A 374 13.35 -21.26 5.81
CA GLN A 374 13.27 -22.35 4.85
C GLN A 374 13.97 -21.98 3.53
N HIS A 375 13.76 -20.75 3.04
CA HIS A 375 14.43 -20.25 1.83
C HIS A 375 15.96 -20.32 1.98
N LEU A 376 16.51 -19.82 3.09
CA LEU A 376 17.95 -19.85 3.36
C LEU A 376 18.51 -21.28 3.45
N PHE A 377 17.80 -22.19 4.13
CA PHE A 377 18.23 -23.57 4.32
C PHE A 377 18.15 -24.39 3.03
N CYS A 378 17.16 -24.13 2.17
CA CYS A 378 17.11 -24.71 0.83
C CYS A 378 18.27 -24.20 -0.05
N LEU A 379 18.60 -22.92 0.05
CA LEU A 379 19.60 -22.27 -0.80
C LEU A 379 21.02 -22.85 -0.61
N VAL A 380 21.41 -23.19 0.62
CA VAL A 380 22.75 -23.73 0.89
C VAL A 380 22.96 -25.17 0.43
N GLU A 381 21.86 -25.88 0.13
CA GLU A 381 21.86 -27.28 -0.32
C GLU A 381 21.54 -27.44 -1.82
N CYS A 382 21.04 -26.39 -2.49
CA CYS A 382 20.60 -26.49 -3.89
C CYS A 382 21.73 -26.31 -4.92
N GLY A 383 22.95 -26.00 -4.47
CA GLY A 383 24.14 -25.85 -5.33
C GLY A 383 24.26 -24.49 -6.04
N LEU A 384 23.36 -23.53 -5.79
CA LEU A 384 23.44 -22.19 -6.36
C LEU A 384 24.54 -21.32 -5.74
N LEU A 385 24.84 -21.53 -4.45
CA LEU A 385 25.92 -20.84 -3.76
C LEU A 385 27.24 -21.57 -3.97
N THR A 386 28.03 -21.09 -4.92
CA THR A 386 29.33 -21.66 -5.33
C THR A 386 30.50 -21.06 -4.55
N GLU A 387 30.33 -19.89 -3.96
CA GLU A 387 31.33 -19.23 -3.10
C GLU A 387 31.10 -19.56 -1.62
N PRO A 388 32.17 -19.60 -0.80
CA PRO A 388 32.04 -19.83 0.63
C PRO A 388 31.34 -18.65 1.33
N LEU A 389 30.39 -18.97 2.20
CA LEU A 389 29.71 -18.00 3.07
C LEU A 389 30.56 -17.54 4.28
N TRP A 390 31.73 -18.13 4.47
CA TRP A 390 32.65 -17.81 5.55
C TRP A 390 33.94 -17.16 5.04
N ASP A 391 34.60 -16.42 5.92
CA ASP A 391 35.98 -16.01 5.68
C ASP A 391 36.92 -17.14 6.12
N ALA A 392 37.64 -17.74 5.17
CA ALA A 392 38.61 -18.79 5.40
C ALA A 392 39.72 -18.42 6.39
N ALA A 393 40.02 -17.12 6.56
CA ALA A 393 40.99 -16.64 7.54
C ALA A 393 40.47 -16.66 8.99
N THR A 394 39.15 -16.72 9.17
CA THR A 394 38.49 -16.60 10.49
C THR A 394 38.08 -17.94 11.08
N VAL A 395 38.08 -19.01 10.29
CA VAL A 395 37.64 -20.34 10.70
C VAL A 395 38.83 -21.22 11.09
N PRO A 396 38.71 -22.02 12.16
CA PRO A 396 39.81 -22.87 12.63
C PRO A 396 40.12 -24.06 11.71
N TYR A 397 39.17 -24.44 10.85
CA TYR A 397 39.32 -25.51 9.86
C TYR A 397 38.51 -25.20 8.59
N PRO A 398 38.88 -25.78 7.43
CA PRO A 398 38.12 -25.63 6.21
C PRO A 398 36.80 -26.42 6.28
N TYR A 399 35.69 -25.75 5.93
CA TYR A 399 34.40 -26.42 5.73
C TYR A 399 34.32 -27.02 4.32
N PRO A 400 33.69 -28.20 4.17
CA PRO A 400 33.58 -28.85 2.87
C PRO A 400 32.54 -28.21 1.94
N ASN A 401 31.49 -27.59 2.49
CA ASN A 401 30.46 -26.88 1.73
C ASN A 401 29.69 -25.88 2.63
N ASN A 402 28.88 -25.04 2.00
CA ASN A 402 28.04 -24.04 2.68
C ASN A 402 27.02 -24.65 3.65
N GLY A 403 26.42 -25.80 3.30
CA GLY A 403 25.45 -26.48 4.17
C GLY A 403 26.03 -26.90 5.52
N MET A 404 27.24 -27.46 5.54
CA MET A 404 27.94 -27.83 6.78
C MET A 404 28.35 -26.61 7.61
N PHE A 405 28.83 -25.55 6.95
CA PHE A 405 29.17 -24.30 7.63
C PHE A 405 27.95 -23.68 8.31
N VAL A 406 26.84 -23.51 7.58
CA VAL A 406 25.61 -22.93 8.11
C VAL A 406 25.04 -23.78 9.22
N ARG A 407 25.03 -25.11 9.08
CA ARG A 407 24.59 -26.01 10.15
C ARG A 407 25.35 -25.79 11.46
N GLU A 408 26.67 -25.74 11.42
CA GLU A 408 27.48 -25.50 12.62
C GLU A 408 27.25 -24.09 13.18
N TYR A 409 27.17 -23.08 12.31
CA TYR A 409 26.86 -21.72 12.68
C TYR A 409 25.51 -21.61 13.41
N THR A 410 24.43 -22.20 12.86
CA THR A 410 23.11 -22.21 13.48
C THR A 410 23.13 -22.90 14.85
N ILE A 411 23.80 -24.06 14.97
CA ILE A 411 23.93 -24.76 16.26
C ILE A 411 24.61 -23.88 17.29
N LYS A 412 25.72 -23.22 16.92
CA LYS A 412 26.46 -22.32 17.80
C LYS A 412 25.63 -21.11 18.21
N LEU A 413 24.93 -20.49 17.25
CA LEU A 413 24.04 -19.35 17.48
C LEU A 413 22.96 -19.71 18.51
N LEU A 414 22.20 -20.78 18.25
CA LEU A 414 21.08 -21.19 19.10
C LEU A 414 21.54 -21.71 20.46
N SER A 415 22.67 -22.43 20.54
CA SER A 415 23.23 -22.86 21.83
C SER A 415 23.62 -21.69 22.72
N THR A 416 24.05 -20.57 22.11
CA THR A 416 24.38 -19.34 22.84
C THR A 416 23.12 -18.59 23.27
N SER A 417 22.11 -18.51 22.41
CA SER A 417 20.85 -17.82 22.70
C SER A 417 19.93 -18.59 23.67
N PHE A 418 20.04 -19.92 23.72
CA PHE A 418 19.21 -20.80 24.56
C PHE A 418 20.05 -21.61 25.55
N PRO A 419 20.64 -20.98 26.58
CA PRO A 419 21.50 -21.67 27.56
C PRO A 419 20.76 -22.74 28.38
N ASN A 420 19.43 -22.74 28.34
CA ASN A 420 18.58 -23.73 29.01
C ASN A 420 18.38 -25.02 28.21
N MET A 421 18.72 -25.03 26.92
CA MET A 421 18.64 -26.22 26.07
C MET A 421 20.01 -26.89 26.01
N THR A 422 20.03 -28.22 26.03
CA THR A 422 21.27 -28.96 25.86
C THR A 422 21.80 -28.84 24.44
N ALA A 423 23.12 -28.90 24.27
CA ALA A 423 23.73 -28.89 22.93
C ALA A 423 23.20 -30.03 22.03
N ALA A 424 22.82 -31.17 22.62
CA ALA A 424 22.22 -32.29 21.90
C ALA A 424 20.82 -31.95 21.35
N GLU A 425 19.95 -31.31 22.15
CA GLU A 425 18.62 -30.88 21.72
C GLU A 425 18.70 -29.83 20.60
N VAL A 426 19.58 -28.83 20.75
CA VAL A 426 19.80 -27.82 19.69
C VAL A 426 20.33 -28.47 18.41
N THR A 427 21.28 -29.40 18.53
CA THR A 427 21.82 -30.12 17.36
C THR A 427 20.75 -30.95 16.66
N GLN A 428 19.91 -31.66 17.41
CA GLN A 428 18.80 -32.43 16.85
C GLN A 428 17.79 -31.53 16.14
N PHE A 429 17.45 -30.39 16.73
CA PHE A 429 16.57 -29.40 16.12
C PHE A 429 17.12 -28.90 14.78
N VAL A 430 18.37 -28.42 14.75
CA VAL A 430 18.99 -27.89 13.52
C VAL A 430 19.07 -28.98 12.46
N ASN A 431 19.47 -30.21 12.80
CA ASN A 431 19.46 -31.33 11.84
C ASN A 431 18.06 -31.58 11.28
N GLY A 432 17.03 -31.55 12.13
CA GLY A 432 15.63 -31.67 11.73
C GLY A 432 15.20 -30.59 10.72
N LEU A 433 15.69 -29.34 10.85
CA LEU A 433 15.44 -28.27 9.87
C LEU A 433 16.09 -28.58 8.51
N PHE A 434 17.32 -29.09 8.50
CA PHE A 434 17.97 -29.47 7.24
C PHE A 434 17.25 -30.64 6.57
N ASP A 435 16.82 -31.64 7.34
CA ASP A 435 16.13 -32.82 6.80
C ASP A 435 14.74 -32.49 6.23
N SER A 436 14.01 -31.56 6.88
CA SER A 436 12.67 -31.15 6.45
C SER A 436 12.62 -29.93 5.54
N ARG A 437 13.75 -29.38 5.08
CA ARG A 437 13.82 -28.14 4.28
C ARG A 437 12.88 -28.10 3.06
N ASN A 438 12.62 -29.24 2.42
CA ASN A 438 11.74 -29.35 1.25
C ASN A 438 10.25 -29.52 1.59
N ASP A 439 9.90 -29.73 2.87
CA ASP A 439 8.53 -29.85 3.35
C ASP A 439 8.25 -28.74 4.37
N LEU A 440 7.55 -27.69 3.90
CA LEU A 440 7.21 -26.53 4.72
C LEU A 440 6.38 -26.90 5.96
N SER A 441 5.53 -27.93 5.88
CA SER A 441 4.69 -28.31 7.02
C SER A 441 5.55 -28.86 8.16
N THR A 442 6.41 -29.83 7.85
CA THR A 442 7.32 -30.44 8.82
C THR A 442 8.38 -29.45 9.31
N PHE A 443 8.93 -28.61 8.42
CA PHE A 443 9.86 -27.54 8.78
C PHE A 443 9.25 -26.54 9.77
N LYS A 444 8.02 -26.07 9.49
CA LYS A 444 7.26 -25.20 10.38
C LYS A 444 7.01 -25.85 11.75
N ASN A 445 6.66 -27.15 11.77
CA ASN A 445 6.39 -27.87 13.01
C ASN A 445 7.65 -27.99 13.88
N HIS A 446 8.81 -28.32 13.29
CA HIS A 446 10.07 -28.34 14.04
C HIS A 446 10.37 -27.01 14.72
N ILE A 447 10.21 -25.89 14.00
CA ILE A 447 10.42 -24.55 14.57
C ILE A 447 9.41 -24.27 15.69
N ARG A 448 8.13 -24.61 15.48
CA ARG A 448 7.09 -24.43 16.49
C ARG A 448 7.41 -25.19 17.77
N ASP A 449 7.78 -26.47 17.65
CA ASP A 449 8.09 -27.34 18.78
C ASP A 449 9.31 -26.83 19.54
N PHE A 450 10.34 -26.37 18.83
CA PHE A 450 11.51 -25.72 19.44
C PHE A 450 11.14 -24.48 20.24
N LEU A 451 10.30 -23.59 19.66
CA LEU A 451 9.83 -22.40 20.37
C LEU A 451 9.04 -22.79 21.62
N VAL A 452 8.07 -23.70 21.53
CA VAL A 452 7.26 -24.13 22.69
C VAL A 452 8.11 -24.79 23.79
N GLN A 453 9.17 -25.52 23.42
CA GLN A 453 10.12 -26.12 24.38
C GLN A 453 11.00 -25.07 25.07
N SER A 454 11.16 -23.89 24.47
CA SER A 454 11.84 -22.77 25.12
C SER A 454 11.00 -22.23 26.30
N LYS A 455 11.66 -21.94 27.43
CA LYS A 455 10.99 -21.46 28.66
C LYS A 455 10.17 -20.18 28.45
N GLU A 456 10.58 -19.33 27.51
CA GLU A 456 9.95 -18.04 27.24
C GLU A 456 8.55 -18.20 26.61
N PHE A 457 8.34 -19.25 25.82
CA PHE A 457 7.06 -19.54 25.16
C PHE A 457 6.25 -20.63 25.87
N SER A 458 6.87 -21.49 26.67
CA SER A 458 6.17 -22.58 27.37
C SER A 458 5.08 -22.08 28.34
N ALA A 459 5.22 -20.84 28.83
CA ALA A 459 4.30 -20.23 29.79
C ALA A 459 3.30 -19.22 29.17
N GLN A 460 3.29 -19.04 27.84
CA GLN A 460 2.52 -18.01 27.15
C GLN A 460 1.37 -18.57 26.29
N ASP A 461 0.41 -17.71 25.93
CA ASP A 461 -0.58 -18.04 24.88
C ASP A 461 0.14 -18.09 23.52
N ASN A 462 0.00 -19.22 22.82
CA ASN A 462 0.71 -19.55 21.59
C ASN A 462 -0.25 -19.68 20.38
N LYS A 463 -1.50 -19.20 20.48
CA LYS A 463 -2.48 -19.23 19.38
C LYS A 463 -1.97 -18.60 18.08
N ASP A 464 -1.14 -17.56 18.16
CA ASP A 464 -0.60 -16.88 16.98
C ASP A 464 0.30 -17.80 16.13
N LEU A 465 0.94 -18.80 16.73
CA LEU A 465 1.73 -19.82 16.01
C LEU A 465 0.85 -20.79 15.18
N TYR A 466 -0.46 -20.75 15.38
CA TYR A 466 -1.49 -21.55 14.71
C TYR A 466 -2.48 -20.69 13.89
N ALA A 467 -2.17 -19.40 13.69
CA ALA A 467 -3.08 -18.46 13.03
C ALA A 467 -3.41 -18.86 11.58
N GLU A 468 -2.47 -19.50 10.88
CA GLU A 468 -2.67 -20.00 9.52
C GLU A 468 -3.68 -21.17 9.48
N GLU A 469 -3.53 -22.13 10.38
CA GLU A 469 -4.43 -23.27 10.51
C GLU A 469 -5.86 -22.81 10.86
N ALA A 470 -5.98 -21.84 11.77
CA ALA A 470 -7.26 -21.22 12.13
C ALA A 470 -7.89 -20.42 10.98
N ALA A 471 -7.09 -19.77 10.13
CA ALA A 471 -7.58 -19.06 8.95
C ALA A 471 -8.09 -20.05 7.88
N LEU A 472 -7.37 -21.15 7.64
CA LEU A 472 -7.78 -22.20 6.72
C LEU A 472 -9.12 -22.84 7.13
N GLN A 473 -9.32 -23.05 8.44
CA GLN A 473 -10.57 -23.59 8.96
C GLN A 473 -11.74 -22.62 8.78
N ARG A 474 -11.54 -21.32 9.07
CA ARG A 474 -12.55 -20.27 8.82
C ARG A 474 -12.94 -20.17 7.35
N GLU A 475 -11.97 -20.29 6.43
CA GLU A 475 -12.28 -20.26 5.00
C GLU A 475 -13.09 -21.49 4.56
N ARG A 476 -12.78 -22.69 5.09
CA ARG A 476 -13.60 -23.90 4.84
C ARG A 476 -15.03 -23.74 5.36
N GLU A 477 -15.20 -23.14 6.54
CA GLU A 477 -16.52 -22.84 7.08
C GLU A 477 -17.26 -21.80 6.22
N ARG A 478 -16.56 -20.77 5.74
CA ARG A 478 -17.12 -19.78 4.81
C ARG A 478 -17.56 -20.41 3.49
N GLN A 479 -16.76 -21.29 2.90
CA GLN A 479 -17.12 -22.05 1.69
C GLN A 479 -18.35 -22.91 1.91
N ARG A 480 -18.48 -23.53 3.10
CA ARG A 480 -19.69 -24.25 3.49
C ARG A 480 -20.90 -23.32 3.58
N MET A 481 -20.76 -22.13 4.17
CA MET A 481 -21.85 -21.15 4.24
C MET A 481 -22.29 -20.66 2.84
N LEU A 482 -21.35 -20.43 1.92
CA LEU A 482 -21.63 -20.07 0.52
C LEU A 482 -22.44 -21.14 -0.22
N SER A 483 -22.30 -22.42 0.16
CA SER A 483 -23.05 -23.52 -0.45
C SER A 483 -24.53 -23.60 -0.02
N ILE A 484 -24.94 -22.81 0.98
CA ILE A 484 -26.31 -22.84 1.53
C ILE A 484 -27.01 -21.51 1.18
N PRO A 485 -28.04 -21.53 0.31
CA PRO A 485 -28.77 -20.31 -0.07
C PRO A 485 -29.36 -19.59 1.15
N GLY A 486 -29.20 -18.26 1.21
CA GLY A 486 -29.78 -17.41 2.25
C GLY A 486 -28.96 -17.24 3.53
N LEU A 487 -27.82 -17.92 3.67
CA LEU A 487 -26.94 -17.82 4.84
C LEU A 487 -25.95 -16.65 4.76
N ILE A 488 -25.73 -16.10 3.57
CA ILE A 488 -24.87 -14.95 3.31
C ILE A 488 -25.73 -13.85 2.69
N ALA A 489 -25.60 -12.63 3.19
CA ALA A 489 -26.38 -11.51 2.72
C ALA A 489 -26.02 -11.17 1.26
N PRO A 490 -26.98 -10.79 0.38
CA PRO A 490 -26.71 -10.57 -1.05
C PRO A 490 -25.64 -9.50 -1.36
N ASN A 491 -25.43 -8.56 -0.46
CA ASN A 491 -24.36 -7.55 -0.54
C ASN A 491 -22.96 -8.13 -0.31
N GLU A 492 -22.85 -9.28 0.36
CA GLU A 492 -21.58 -10.00 0.62
C GLU A 492 -21.25 -11.03 -0.47
N ILE A 493 -22.19 -11.28 -1.39
CA ILE A 493 -22.01 -12.14 -2.56
C ILE A 493 -21.47 -11.26 -3.71
N GLN A 494 -20.28 -11.61 -4.22
CA GLN A 494 -19.59 -10.85 -5.28
C GLN A 494 -20.21 -11.02 -6.67
N ASP A 495 -21.17 -11.94 -6.85
CA ASP A 495 -21.82 -12.13 -8.15
C ASP A 495 -22.66 -10.89 -8.53
N GLU A 496 -22.39 -10.35 -9.72
CA GLU A 496 -23.38 -9.54 -10.44
C GLU A 496 -24.61 -10.43 -10.65
N MET A 497 -25.80 -9.92 -10.35
CA MET A 497 -27.03 -10.66 -10.67
C MET A 497 -27.05 -10.90 -12.19
N LEU A 498 -26.72 -12.12 -12.59
CA LEU A 498 -26.88 -12.59 -13.95
C LEU A 498 -28.38 -12.72 -14.18
N ASP A 499 -28.96 -11.71 -14.81
CA ASP A 499 -30.32 -11.78 -15.32
C ASP A 499 -30.38 -12.96 -16.31
N SER A 500 -31.14 -13.98 -15.94
CA SER A 500 -31.68 -14.98 -16.88
C SER A 500 -32.85 -14.37 -17.64
#